data_AF-A0A8T3MQM9-F1
#
_entry.id   AF-A0A8T3MQM9-F1
#
_cell.length_a   1.000
_cell.length_b   1.000
_cell.length_c   1.000
_cell.angle_alpha   90.00
_cell.angle_beta   90.00
_cell.angle_gamma   90.00
#
_symmetry.space_group_name_H-M   'P 1'
#
loop_
_entity.id
_entity.type
_entity.pdbx_description
1 polymer ?
#
loop_
_entity_poly.entity_id
_entity_poly.type
_entity_poly.pdbx_seq_one_letter_code
_entity_poly.pdbx_strand_id
1 'polypeptide(L)'
;MEVRIDGEPFTVYWADGVIVATATGSTAYAFSAGGPIILPHSQALVFVPIAPHLSFRNAVVLDGDRLLELIVQDHPARLSLDGQEEHDLQAGDRVEVRRSGTVLKLVRTASMPPFLSLLKKKILKEGDDI
;
A
#
# COMPACT_ATOMS: atom_id res chain seq x y z
N MET A 1 -2.56 -0.78 16.26
CA MET A 1 -2.19 -1.88 15.34
C MET A 1 -0.73 -2.22 15.55
N GLU A 2 -0.41 -3.44 15.98
CA GLU A 2 0.99 -3.91 16.01
C GLU A 2 1.38 -4.34 14.59
N VAL A 3 2.60 -4.00 14.20
CA VAL A 3 3.18 -4.32 12.90
C VAL A 3 4.45 -5.12 13.09
N ARG A 4 4.56 -6.25 12.39
CA ARG A 4 5.75 -7.10 12.36
C ARG A 4 6.17 -7.34 10.92
N ILE A 5 7.47 -7.52 10.70
CA ILE A 5 8.05 -7.82 9.39
C ILE A 5 8.87 -9.09 9.56
N ASP A 6 8.57 -10.13 8.79
CA ASP A 6 9.21 -11.44 8.86
C ASP A 6 9.26 -12.03 10.29
N GLY A 7 8.19 -11.82 11.06
CA GLY A 7 8.11 -12.24 12.46
C GLY A 7 8.84 -11.33 13.46
N GLU A 8 9.57 -10.30 13.03
CA GLU A 8 10.24 -9.34 13.91
C GLU A 8 9.32 -8.16 14.24
N PRO A 9 9.17 -7.76 15.53
CA PRO A 9 8.40 -6.57 15.89
C PRO A 9 8.99 -5.32 15.23
N PHE A 10 8.18 -4.60 14.46
CA PHE A 10 8.60 -3.34 13.84
C PHE A 10 8.17 -2.15 14.69
N THR A 11 6.86 -1.95 14.88
CA THR A 11 6.31 -0.88 15.73
C THR A 11 4.82 -1.07 16.00
N VAL A 12 4.25 -0.22 16.86
CA VAL A 12 2.81 -0.13 17.11
C VAL A 12 2.29 1.21 16.61
N TYR A 13 1.32 1.18 15.71
CA TYR A 13 0.65 2.36 15.15
C TYR A 13 -0.64 2.68 15.89
N TRP A 14 -0.69 3.91 16.40
CA TRP A 14 -1.91 4.60 16.80
C TRP A 14 -2.30 5.53 15.65
N ALA A 15 -3.26 5.11 14.84
CA ALA A 15 -3.55 5.73 13.55
C ALA A 15 -5.00 5.41 13.16
N ASP A 16 -5.57 6.18 12.23
CA ASP A 16 -6.88 5.87 11.65
C ASP A 16 -6.86 4.55 10.88
N GLY A 17 -5.68 4.19 10.34
CA GLY A 17 -5.46 2.93 9.66
C GLY A 17 -4.06 2.84 9.08
N VAL A 18 -3.84 1.78 8.31
CA VAL A 18 -2.63 1.58 7.52
C VAL A 18 -3.03 1.09 6.13
N ILE A 19 -2.24 1.47 5.13
CA ILE A 19 -2.38 1.01 3.75
C ILE A 19 -1.18 0.16 3.43
N VAL A 20 -1.41 -1.01 2.85
CA VAL A 20 -0.38 -1.82 2.22
C VAL A 20 -0.70 -1.90 0.74
N ALA A 21 0.24 -1.46 -0.10
CA ALA A 21 0.02 -1.39 -1.54
C ALA A 21 1.16 -2.02 -2.32
N THR A 22 0.82 -2.60 -3.47
CA THR A 22 1.78 -3.00 -4.50
C THR A 22 2.32 -1.79 -5.25
N ALA A 23 3.34 -1.98 -6.10
CA ALA A 23 3.81 -0.93 -7.00
C ALA A 23 2.70 -0.31 -7.87
N THR A 24 1.75 -1.10 -8.36
CA THR A 24 0.59 -0.58 -9.11
C THR A 24 -0.37 0.20 -8.21
N GLY A 25 -0.58 -0.27 -6.96
CA GLY A 25 -1.42 0.39 -5.97
C GLY A 25 -0.82 1.66 -5.37
N SER A 26 0.50 1.90 -5.54
CA SER A 26 1.17 3.07 -4.95
C SER A 26 0.61 4.39 -5.47
N THR A 27 0.05 4.41 -6.68
CA THR A 27 -0.57 5.60 -7.29
C THR A 27 -2.05 5.76 -6.94
N ALA A 28 -2.63 4.85 -6.15
CA ALA A 28 -4.02 4.88 -5.72
C ALA A 28 -4.11 5.49 -4.31
N TYR A 29 -4.80 4.82 -3.37
CA TYR A 29 -5.03 5.38 -2.04
C TYR A 29 -3.74 5.61 -1.25
N ALA A 30 -2.72 4.78 -1.47
CA ALA A 30 -1.39 4.99 -0.91
C ALA A 30 -0.80 6.36 -1.28
N PHE A 31 -0.99 6.83 -2.51
CA PHE A 31 -0.55 8.17 -2.94
C PHE A 31 -1.32 9.27 -2.19
N SER A 32 -2.65 9.13 -2.10
CA SER A 32 -3.50 10.09 -1.37
C SER A 32 -3.15 10.19 0.11
N ALA A 33 -2.69 9.09 0.72
CA ALA A 33 -2.22 9.04 2.10
C ALA A 33 -0.77 9.54 2.30
N GLY A 34 -0.13 10.06 1.24
CA GLY A 34 1.24 10.60 1.30
C GLY A 34 2.35 9.57 1.07
N GLY A 35 2.01 8.39 0.58
CA GLY A 35 2.98 7.36 0.17
C GLY A 35 3.72 7.70 -1.13
N PRO A 36 4.92 7.14 -1.34
CA PRO A 36 5.70 7.36 -2.55
C PRO A 36 5.07 6.69 -3.79
N ILE A 37 5.35 7.24 -4.97
CA ILE A 37 5.08 6.57 -6.24
C ILE A 37 6.17 5.53 -6.50
N ILE A 38 5.75 4.29 -6.74
CA ILE A 38 6.62 3.18 -7.10
C ILE A 38 6.39 2.83 -8.58
N LEU A 39 7.47 2.59 -9.32
CA LEU A 39 7.36 2.19 -10.72
C LEU A 39 6.73 0.78 -10.84
N PRO A 40 5.78 0.54 -11.78
CA PRO A 40 5.02 -0.71 -11.86
C PRO A 40 5.81 -2.00 -12.04
N HIS A 41 7.07 -1.92 -12.51
CA HIS A 41 7.95 -3.08 -12.65
C HIS A 41 8.65 -3.48 -11.35
N SER A 42 8.60 -2.63 -10.32
CA SER A 42 9.10 -2.95 -9.00
C SER A 42 8.26 -4.05 -8.37
N GLN A 43 8.92 -4.94 -7.63
CA GLN A 43 8.26 -5.97 -6.84
C GLN A 43 7.99 -5.50 -5.41
N ALA A 44 8.36 -4.26 -5.06
CA ALA A 44 8.22 -3.73 -3.72
C ALA A 44 6.76 -3.65 -3.25
N LEU A 45 6.59 -3.77 -1.93
CA LEU A 45 5.38 -3.38 -1.21
C LEU A 45 5.64 -2.05 -0.52
N VAL A 46 4.59 -1.24 -0.37
CA VAL A 46 4.66 -0.01 0.43
C VAL A 46 3.65 -0.07 1.55
N PHE A 47 4.12 0.23 2.75
CA PHE A 47 3.32 0.40 3.95
C PHE A 47 3.20 1.90 4.26
N VAL A 48 1.97 2.41 4.39
CA VAL A 48 1.69 3.83 4.61
C VAL A 48 0.71 3.99 5.78
N PRO A 49 1.09 4.63 6.90
CA PRO A 49 0.14 4.91 7.98
C PRO A 49 -0.80 6.06 7.61
N ILE A 50 -2.08 5.96 7.98
CA ILE A 50 -3.08 7.02 7.80
C ILE A 50 -3.22 7.81 9.10
N ALA A 51 -2.92 9.11 9.05
CA ALA A 51 -3.03 10.02 10.20
C ALA A 51 -2.42 9.47 11.52
N PRO A 52 -1.16 9.00 11.54
CA PRO A 52 -0.56 8.46 12.76
C PRO A 52 -0.42 9.52 13.86
N HIS A 53 -0.89 9.18 15.06
CA HIS A 53 -0.77 9.94 16.29
C HIS A 53 0.41 9.40 17.10
N LEU A 54 1.39 10.27 17.40
CA LEU A 54 2.57 9.96 18.23
C LEU A 54 3.37 8.72 17.80
N SER A 55 3.15 8.23 16.57
CA SER A 55 3.79 7.06 15.96
C SER A 55 4.67 7.48 14.79
N PHE A 56 5.54 6.58 14.29
CA PHE A 56 6.36 6.83 13.10
C PHE A 56 5.48 7.23 11.92
N ARG A 57 5.78 8.34 11.22
CA ARG A 57 4.86 8.89 10.21
C ARG A 57 5.16 8.49 8.78
N ASN A 58 6.38 8.08 8.49
CA ASN A 58 6.81 7.90 7.12
C ASN A 58 6.32 6.56 6.57
N ALA A 59 6.09 6.54 5.25
CA ALA A 59 5.92 5.30 4.52
C ALA A 59 7.19 4.46 4.58
N VAL A 60 7.02 3.14 4.57
CA VAL A 60 8.12 2.16 4.52
C VAL A 60 7.98 1.37 3.23
N VAL A 61 9.05 1.31 2.43
CA VAL A 61 9.12 0.47 1.24
C VAL A 61 9.81 -0.82 1.62
N LEU A 62 9.14 -1.93 1.35
CA LEU A 62 9.58 -3.29 1.67
C LEU A 62 9.92 -4.04 0.39
N ASP A 63 10.87 -4.96 0.47
CA ASP A 63 11.08 -5.94 -0.60
C ASP A 63 9.80 -6.78 -0.80
N GLY A 64 9.58 -7.23 -2.04
CA GLY A 64 8.34 -7.92 -2.42
C GLY A 64 8.12 -9.29 -1.80
N ASP A 65 9.15 -9.89 -1.22
CA ASP A 65 9.12 -11.22 -0.62
C ASP A 65 8.90 -11.22 0.90
N ARG A 66 8.86 -10.04 1.52
CA ARG A 66 8.64 -9.87 2.95
C ARG A 66 7.23 -10.26 3.35
N LEU A 67 7.12 -10.86 4.54
CA LEU A 67 5.85 -11.07 5.21
C LEU A 67 5.59 -9.88 6.14
N LEU A 68 4.52 -9.15 5.88
CA LEU A 68 4.03 -8.10 6.77
C LEU A 68 2.86 -8.64 7.58
N GLU A 69 2.95 -8.57 8.90
CA GLU A 69 1.89 -8.99 9.81
C GLU A 69 1.29 -7.77 10.50
N LEU A 70 -0.02 -7.62 10.41
CA LEU A 70 -0.78 -6.55 11.06
C LEU A 70 -1.70 -7.17 12.09
N ILE A 71 -1.47 -6.87 13.37
CA ILE A 71 -2.25 -7.41 14.48
C ILE A 71 -3.14 -6.31 15.05
N VAL A 72 -4.44 -6.54 15.02
CA VAL A 72 -5.45 -5.65 15.60
C VAL A 72 -5.36 -5.75 17.12
N GLN A 73 -5.29 -4.58 17.79
CA GLN A 73 -5.11 -4.50 19.24
C GLN A 73 -6.46 -4.28 19.92
N ASP A 74 -6.81 -3.04 20.30
CA ASP A 74 -7.92 -2.80 21.22
C ASP A 74 -9.30 -2.57 20.56
N HIS A 75 -9.32 -1.99 19.36
CA HIS A 75 -10.56 -1.60 18.68
C HIS A 75 -10.78 -2.42 17.42
N PRO A 76 -12.04 -2.81 17.13
CA PRO A 76 -12.38 -3.43 15.85
C PRO A 76 -11.89 -2.56 14.69
N ALA A 77 -11.41 -3.23 13.66
CA ALA A 77 -10.93 -2.61 12.43
C ALA A 77 -11.68 -3.19 11.24
N ARG A 78 -11.48 -2.60 10.06
CA ARG A 78 -11.98 -3.15 8.81
C ARG A 78 -10.83 -3.27 7.82
N LEU A 79 -10.71 -4.45 7.22
CA LEU A 79 -9.84 -4.70 6.09
C LEU A 79 -10.62 -4.42 4.80
N SER A 80 -10.08 -3.57 3.93
CA SER A 80 -10.58 -3.39 2.58
C SER A 80 -9.52 -3.82 1.57
N LEU A 81 -9.91 -4.70 0.63
CA LEU A 81 -9.06 -5.18 -0.44
C LEU A 81 -9.46 -4.52 -1.75
N ASP A 82 -8.55 -3.75 -2.36
CA ASP A 82 -8.74 -2.99 -3.61
C ASP A 82 -10.03 -2.14 -3.68
N GLY A 83 -10.63 -1.82 -2.52
CA GLY A 83 -11.90 -1.10 -2.42
C GLY A 83 -13.13 -1.91 -2.85
N GLN A 84 -13.02 -3.24 -2.98
CA GLN A 84 -14.07 -4.12 -3.49
C GLN A 84 -14.56 -5.12 -2.45
N GLU A 85 -13.66 -5.67 -1.63
CA GLU A 85 -13.98 -6.62 -0.57
C GLU A 85 -13.73 -5.97 0.78
N GLU A 86 -14.63 -6.20 1.73
CA GLU A 86 -14.53 -5.70 3.10
C GLU A 86 -14.67 -6.85 4.10
N HIS A 87 -13.81 -6.86 5.12
CA HIS A 87 -13.87 -7.80 6.22
C HIS A 87 -13.75 -7.05 7.55
N ASP A 88 -14.68 -7.29 8.46
CA ASP A 88 -14.55 -6.79 9.83
C ASP A 88 -13.50 -7.62 10.58
N LEU A 89 -12.63 -6.94 11.32
CA LEU A 89 -11.57 -7.53 12.13
C LEU A 89 -11.82 -7.21 13.61
N GLN A 90 -11.56 -8.17 14.47
CA GLN A 90 -11.67 -8.04 15.92
C GLN A 90 -10.29 -7.90 16.56
N ALA A 91 -10.28 -7.47 17.82
CA ALA A 91 -9.10 -7.48 18.67
C ALA A 91 -8.43 -8.87 18.66
N GLY A 92 -7.12 -8.91 18.40
CA GLY A 92 -6.33 -10.13 18.30
C GLY A 92 -6.29 -10.77 16.90
N ASP A 93 -7.12 -10.33 15.96
CA ASP A 93 -7.02 -10.81 14.57
C ASP A 93 -5.69 -10.37 13.94
N ARG A 94 -5.15 -11.25 13.11
CA ARG A 94 -3.90 -11.04 12.39
C ARG A 94 -4.13 -11.10 10.88
N VAL A 95 -3.72 -10.03 10.20
CA VAL A 95 -3.69 -9.96 8.74
C VAL A 95 -2.25 -10.17 8.27
N GLU A 96 -2.04 -11.19 7.45
CA GLU A 96 -0.76 -11.50 6.82
C GLU A 96 -0.77 -11.01 5.38
N VAL A 97 0.11 -10.05 5.06
CA VAL A 97 0.28 -9.52 3.72
C VAL A 97 1.62 -10.00 3.17
N ARG A 98 1.56 -10.70 2.04
CA ARG A 98 2.73 -11.16 1.30
C ARG A 98 2.42 -11.13 -0.18
N ARG A 99 3.46 -11.12 -1.00
CA ARG A 99 3.29 -11.28 -2.44
C ARG A 99 2.64 -12.61 -2.79
N SER A 100 1.64 -12.56 -3.65
CA SER A 100 1.00 -13.75 -4.23
C SER A 100 1.95 -14.49 -5.17
N GLY A 101 1.89 -15.82 -5.14
CA GLY A 101 2.55 -16.66 -6.14
C GLY A 101 1.93 -16.52 -7.54
N THR A 102 0.70 -15.99 -7.62
CA THR A 102 0.01 -15.70 -8.88
C THR A 102 0.05 -14.20 -9.16
N VAL A 103 0.60 -13.84 -10.31
CA VAL A 103 0.72 -12.44 -10.74
C VAL A 103 -0.24 -12.12 -11.88
N LEU A 104 -0.80 -10.91 -11.86
CA LEU A 104 -1.61 -10.39 -12.96
C LEU A 104 -0.75 -10.17 -14.20
N LYS A 105 -1.17 -10.72 -15.34
CA LYS A 105 -0.52 -10.49 -16.65
C LYS A 105 -1.29 -9.43 -17.41
N LEU A 106 -0.64 -8.29 -17.65
CA LEU A 106 -1.20 -7.18 -18.42
C LEU A 106 -0.60 -7.13 -19.82
N VAL A 107 -1.45 -7.00 -20.84
CA VAL A 107 -1.01 -6.78 -22.23
C VAL A 107 -0.85 -5.29 -22.46
N ARG A 108 0.28 -4.90 -23.04
CA ARG A 108 0.56 -3.52 -23.43
C ARG A 108 0.83 -3.44 -24.92
N THR A 109 0.08 -2.59 -25.64
CA THR A 109 0.28 -2.37 -27.07
C THR A 109 1.24 -1.21 -27.32
N ALA A 110 1.84 -1.16 -28.52
CA ALA A 110 2.75 -0.08 -28.91
C ALA A 110 2.09 1.31 -28.92
N SER A 111 0.76 1.37 -29.10
CA SER A 111 -0.01 2.62 -29.07
C SER A 111 -0.26 3.16 -27.66
N MET A 112 0.00 2.39 -26.61
CA MET A 112 -0.21 2.86 -25.23
C MET A 112 0.95 3.75 -24.76
N PRO A 113 0.65 4.91 -24.15
CA PRO A 113 1.70 5.79 -23.63
C PRO A 113 2.53 5.09 -22.54
N PRO A 114 3.83 5.44 -22.40
CA PRO A 114 4.67 5.00 -21.28
C PRO A 114 4.07 5.37 -19.92
N PHE A 115 4.39 4.58 -18.89
CA PHE A 115 3.93 4.85 -17.52
C PHE A 115 4.29 6.27 -17.06
N LEU A 116 5.52 6.73 -17.28
CA LEU A 116 5.94 8.07 -16.88
C LEU A 116 5.13 9.18 -17.58
N SER A 117 4.74 8.97 -18.84
CA SER A 117 3.87 9.92 -19.56
C SER A 117 2.46 9.95 -18.95
N LEU A 118 1.91 8.79 -18.60
CA LEU A 118 0.62 8.69 -17.90
C LEU A 118 0.68 9.33 -16.50
N LEU A 119 1.77 9.12 -15.78
CA LEU A 119 2.00 9.68 -14.45
C LEU A 119 2.03 11.20 -14.49
N LYS A 120 2.82 11.78 -15.41
CA LYS A 120 2.88 13.23 -15.63
C LYS A 120 1.51 13.82 -15.90
N LYS A 121 0.77 13.23 -16.83
CA LYS A 121 -0.56 13.70 -17.21
C LYS A 121 -1.57 13.60 -16.06
N LYS A 122 -1.63 12.45 -15.38
CA LYS A 122 -2.71 12.16 -14.40
C LYS A 122 -2.44 12.71 -13.00
N ILE A 123 -1.19 12.66 -12.55
CA ILE A 123 -0.83 12.99 -11.16
C ILE A 123 -0.16 14.36 -11.09
N LEU A 124 0.83 14.60 -11.95
CA LEU A 124 1.57 15.88 -11.93
C LEU A 124 0.82 16.99 -12.68
N LYS A 125 -0.22 16.65 -13.45
CA LYS A 125 -0.99 17.57 -14.29
C LYS A 125 -0.10 18.37 -15.27
N GLU A 126 1.05 17.82 -15.65
CA GLU A 126 1.92 18.39 -16.67
C GLU A 126 1.42 17.96 -18.05
N GLY A 127 1.09 18.93 -18.90
CA GLY A 127 0.66 18.72 -20.29
C GLY A 127 -0.81 19.06 -20.59
N ASP A 128 -1.58 19.53 -19.62
CA ASP A 128 -2.80 20.31 -19.87
C ASP A 128 -2.43 21.79 -19.81
N ASP A 129 -1.83 22.30 -20.90
CA ASP A 129 -1.68 23.75 -21.09
C ASP A 129 -3.06 24.38 -21.35
N ILE A 130 -3.21 25.58 -20.80
CA ILE A 130 -4.19 26.62 -21.18
C ILE A 130 -4.19 26.84 -22.70
#